data_AF-A0AA38CTQ0-F1
#
_entry.id   AF-A0AA38CTQ0-F1
#
_cell.length_a   1.000
_cell.length_b   1.000
_cell.length_c   1.000
_cell.angle_alpha   90.00
_cell.angle_beta   90.00
_cell.angle_gamma   90.00
#
_symmetry.space_group_name_H-M   'P 1'
#
loop_
_entity.id
_entity.type
_entity.pdbx_description
1 polymer ?
#
loop_
_entity_poly.entity_id
_entity_poly.type
_entity_poly.pdbx_seq_one_letter_code
_entity_poly.pdbx_strand_id
1 'polypeptide(L)'
;MARQAWEIPRSGPGPQRLLNAVGEPGRFPLAWTLAPEPAGPIPVEARLVWASDGAEHVRSLARAWTRTLVLVEVRDERWPLGTAWLPAADVRRLVPPSGAGVVA
;
A
#
# COMPACT_ATOMS: atom_id res chain seq x y z
N MET A 1 -29.23 26.25 -27.99
CA MET A 1 -29.11 25.84 -26.57
C MET A 1 -28.13 24.68 -26.49
N ALA A 2 -26.88 24.95 -26.13
CA ALA A 2 -25.83 23.94 -26.05
C ALA A 2 -25.89 23.22 -24.70
N ARG A 3 -25.97 21.90 -24.74
CA ARG A 3 -25.90 21.03 -23.55
C ARG A 3 -24.48 21.12 -23.00
N GLN A 4 -24.30 21.74 -21.83
CA GLN A 4 -23.05 21.66 -21.08
C GLN A 4 -22.81 20.21 -20.71
N ALA A 5 -21.88 19.57 -21.41
CA ALA A 5 -21.27 18.33 -20.96
C ALA A 5 -20.46 18.69 -19.71
N TRP A 6 -20.87 18.14 -18.58
CA TRP A 6 -20.11 18.18 -17.33
C TRP A 6 -18.78 17.48 -17.60
N GLU A 7 -17.70 18.24 -17.71
CA GLU A 7 -16.36 17.69 -17.73
C GLU A 7 -16.10 17.07 -16.35
N ILE A 8 -16.06 15.75 -16.28
CA ILE A 8 -15.47 15.06 -15.14
C ILE A 8 -14.03 15.53 -15.07
N PRO A 9 -13.55 16.16 -13.99
CA PRO A 9 -12.14 16.46 -13.86
C PRO A 9 -11.39 15.12 -13.82
N ARG A 10 -10.77 14.73 -14.93
CA ARG A 10 -9.85 13.58 -15.00
C ARG A 10 -8.45 13.92 -14.46
N SER A 11 -8.29 15.06 -13.79
CA SER A 11 -6.99 15.61 -13.39
C SER A 11 -6.55 15.10 -12.01
N GLY A 12 -6.35 13.79 -11.89
CA GLY A 12 -5.30 13.27 -11.01
C GLY A 12 -3.99 13.20 -11.81
N PRO A 13 -2.82 13.05 -11.19
CA PRO A 13 -1.52 12.92 -11.89
C PRO A 13 -1.44 11.70 -12.84
N GLY A 14 -2.47 10.86 -12.90
CA GLY A 14 -2.50 9.63 -13.67
C GLY A 14 -1.74 8.50 -12.95
N PRO A 15 -1.78 7.27 -13.50
CA PRO A 15 -1.07 6.14 -12.92
C PRO A 15 0.45 6.39 -12.94
N GLN A 16 1.13 6.01 -11.87
CA GLN A 16 2.57 6.01 -11.75
C GLN A 16 3.10 4.66 -11.31
N ARG A 17 4.34 4.36 -11.68
CA ARG A 17 5.03 3.15 -11.25
C ARG A 17 5.67 3.36 -9.87
N LEU A 18 5.52 2.38 -8.99
CA LEU A 18 6.35 2.25 -7.80
C LEU A 18 7.65 1.54 -8.15
N LEU A 19 8.79 2.22 -7.98
CA LEU A 19 10.12 1.72 -8.33
C LEU A 19 10.62 0.65 -7.36
N ASN A 20 10.19 0.69 -6.11
CA ASN A 20 10.51 -0.31 -5.10
C ASN A 20 9.44 -1.39 -4.94
N ALA A 21 8.39 -1.38 -5.77
CA ALA A 21 7.39 -2.45 -5.74
C ALA A 21 7.78 -3.60 -6.67
N VAL A 22 7.70 -4.82 -6.13
CA VAL A 22 7.63 -6.04 -6.93
C VAL A 22 6.19 -6.20 -7.40
N GLY A 23 5.81 -5.37 -8.38
CA GLY A 23 4.44 -5.23 -8.88
C GLY A 23 4.14 -5.99 -10.17
N GLU A 24 5.12 -6.70 -10.75
CA GLU A 24 4.90 -7.48 -11.97
C GLU A 24 4.07 -8.74 -11.63
N PRO A 25 2.89 -8.92 -12.25
CA PRO A 25 2.15 -10.17 -12.15
C PRO A 25 3.05 -11.36 -12.48
N GLY A 26 3.17 -12.32 -11.55
CA GLY A 26 4.03 -13.49 -11.71
C GLY A 26 5.40 -13.42 -11.01
N ARG A 27 5.79 -12.28 -10.42
CA ARG A 27 6.96 -12.18 -9.52
C ARG A 27 6.61 -12.23 -8.03
N PHE A 28 5.41 -12.69 -7.70
CA PHE A 28 5.00 -12.83 -6.31
C PHE A 28 5.70 -14.03 -5.67
N PRO A 29 6.16 -13.91 -4.42
CA PRO A 29 6.74 -15.05 -3.71
C PRO A 29 5.70 -16.17 -3.62
N LEU A 30 6.09 -17.40 -3.98
CA LEU A 30 5.23 -18.58 -3.91
C LEU A 30 4.97 -19.03 -2.46
N ALA A 31 5.89 -18.69 -1.55
CA ALA A 31 5.79 -18.98 -0.13
C ALA A 31 5.75 -17.67 0.67
N TRP A 32 4.63 -17.41 1.32
CA TRP A 32 4.43 -16.25 2.18
C TRP A 32 3.48 -16.60 3.32
N THR A 33 3.60 -15.87 4.42
CA THR A 33 2.74 -16.01 5.58
C THR A 33 1.72 -14.88 5.58
N LEU A 34 0.43 -15.23 5.62
CA LEU A 34 -0.65 -14.28 5.92
C LEU A 34 -0.36 -13.60 7.27
N ALA A 35 -0.78 -12.34 7.42
CA ALA A 35 -0.79 -11.72 8.74
C ALA A 35 -1.61 -12.58 9.74
N PRO A 36 -1.02 -13.09 10.84
CA PRO A 36 -1.66 -14.08 11.74
C PRO A 36 -2.57 -13.48 12.84
N GLU A 37 -3.47 -14.28 13.45
CA GLU A 37 -4.48 -13.85 14.45
C GLU A 37 -3.93 -13.58 15.86
N PRO A 38 -4.40 -12.53 16.59
CA PRO A 38 -5.55 -11.68 16.26
C PRO A 38 -5.30 -10.74 15.05
N ALA A 39 -5.98 -11.04 13.92
CA ALA A 39 -5.45 -11.21 12.53
C ALA A 39 -6.00 -10.13 11.65
N GLY A 40 -5.77 -8.91 12.09
CA GLY A 40 -5.81 -7.82 11.16
C GLY A 40 -4.60 -7.91 10.22
N PRO A 41 -4.71 -7.30 9.04
CA PRO A 41 -3.54 -6.69 8.45
C PRO A 41 -2.76 -5.89 9.50
N ILE A 42 -1.44 -6.01 9.49
CA ILE A 42 -0.59 -5.36 10.49
C ILE A 42 -0.44 -3.88 10.11
N PRO A 43 -0.72 -2.92 11.01
CA PRO A 43 -0.43 -1.51 10.76
C PRO A 43 1.07 -1.31 10.51
N VAL A 44 1.38 -0.63 9.40
CA VAL A 44 2.76 -0.35 8.99
C VAL A 44 2.91 1.07 8.50
N GLU A 45 4.14 1.57 8.58
CA GLU A 45 4.62 2.67 7.77
C GLU A 45 5.42 2.07 6.62
N ALA A 46 5.03 2.40 5.39
CA ALA A 46 5.65 1.90 4.18
C ALA A 46 6.25 3.05 3.38
N ARG A 47 7.49 2.87 2.94
CA ARG A 47 8.15 3.77 2.01
C ARG A 47 7.75 3.38 0.58
N LEU A 48 7.06 4.28 -0.10
CA LEU A 48 6.70 4.19 -1.51
C LEU A 48 7.67 5.05 -2.31
N VAL A 49 8.26 4.50 -3.38
CA VAL A 49 9.12 5.28 -4.28
C VAL A 49 8.44 5.42 -5.62
N TRP A 50 7.74 6.53 -5.82
CA TRP A 50 7.06 6.86 -7.07
C TRP A 50 8.06 7.26 -8.14
N ALA A 51 7.82 6.84 -9.38
CA ALA A 51 8.69 7.14 -10.51
C ALA A 51 8.81 8.64 -10.79
N SER A 52 7.74 9.41 -10.62
CA SER A 52 7.73 10.86 -10.90
C SER A 52 7.91 11.70 -9.64
N ASP A 53 7.27 11.30 -8.53
CA ASP A 53 7.19 12.13 -7.32
C ASP A 53 8.29 11.82 -6.29
N GLY A 54 9.03 10.72 -6.48
CA GLY A 54 10.07 10.29 -5.57
C GLY A 54 9.54 9.54 -4.34
N ALA A 55 10.27 9.61 -3.23
CA ALA A 55 10.00 8.81 -2.04
C ALA A 55 8.98 9.46 -1.10
N GLU A 56 8.02 8.67 -0.64
CA GLU A 56 6.94 9.06 0.26
C GLU A 56 6.77 7.97 1.35
N HIS A 57 6.44 8.35 2.59
CA HIS A 57 6.10 7.40 3.64
C HIS A 57 4.60 7.46 3.91
N VAL A 58 3.93 6.32 3.82
CA VAL A 58 2.49 6.21 4.02
C VAL A 58 2.18 5.26 5.17
N ARG A 59 1.16 5.58 5.96
CA ARG A 59 0.58 4.64 6.92
C ARG A 59 -0.39 3.73 6.21
N SER A 60 -0.20 2.43 6.34
CA SER A 60 -1.03 1.45 5.66
C SER A 60 -1.08 0.12 6.44
N LEU A 61 -1.56 -0.91 5.76
CA LEU A 61 -1.85 -2.22 6.28
C LEU A 61 -1.05 -3.28 5.51
N ALA A 62 -0.27 -4.08 6.22
CA ALA A 62 0.44 -5.21 5.67
C ALA A 62 -0.41 -6.49 5.76
N ARG A 63 -0.68 -7.11 4.62
CA ARG A 63 -1.54 -8.30 4.46
C ARG A 63 -0.77 -9.61 4.51
N ALA A 64 0.49 -9.59 4.09
CA ALA A 64 1.35 -10.77 3.99
C ALA A 64 2.82 -10.41 4.17
N TRP A 65 3.60 -11.37 4.68
CA TRP A 65 5.02 -11.20 4.91
C TRP A 65 5.80 -12.41 4.38
N THR A 66 6.97 -12.13 3.84
CA THR A 66 8.06 -13.08 3.71
C THR A 66 9.26 -12.57 4.52
N ARG A 67 10.40 -13.25 4.43
CA ARG A 67 11.64 -12.76 5.03
C ARG A 67 12.11 -11.44 4.41
N THR A 68 11.82 -11.20 3.13
CA THR A 68 12.41 -10.09 2.36
C THR A 68 11.40 -9.15 1.74
N LEU A 69 10.12 -9.54 1.72
CA LEU A 69 9.04 -8.78 1.10
C LEU A 69 7.83 -8.70 2.02
N VAL A 70 7.08 -7.60 1.91
CA VAL A 70 5.83 -7.38 2.63
C VAL A 70 4.77 -6.89 1.65
N LEU A 71 3.61 -7.53 1.64
CA LEU A 71 2.45 -7.10 0.85
C LEU A 71 1.70 -6.02 1.61
N VAL A 72 1.71 -4.81 1.07
CA VAL A 72 1.11 -3.62 1.69
C VAL A 72 -0.05 -3.12 0.83
N GLU A 73 -1.13 -2.67 1.46
CA GLU A 73 -2.20 -1.93 0.76
C GLU A 73 -1.69 -0.56 0.28
N VAL A 74 -2.02 -0.19 -0.94
CA VAL A 74 -1.69 1.13 -1.49
C VAL A 74 -2.97 1.72 -2.05
N ARG A 75 -3.66 2.51 -1.22
CA ARG A 75 -4.92 3.18 -1.59
C ARG A 75 -4.62 4.55 -2.19
N ASP A 76 -3.99 4.53 -3.36
CA ASP A 76 -3.58 5.74 -4.08
C ASP A 76 -3.96 5.59 -5.56
N GLU A 77 -4.58 6.62 -6.14
CA GLU A 77 -5.02 6.60 -7.54
C GLU A 77 -3.87 6.46 -8.54
N ARG A 78 -2.65 6.85 -8.14
CA ARG A 78 -1.43 6.63 -8.92
C ARG A 78 -1.13 5.13 -9.05
N TRP A 79 -1.59 4.27 -8.14
CA TRP A 79 -1.33 2.83 -8.14
C TRP A 79 -2.61 1.99 -8.23
N PRO A 80 -3.09 1.66 -9.45
CA PRO A 80 -4.39 1.01 -9.64
C PRO A 80 -4.47 -0.43 -9.12
N LEU A 81 -3.32 -1.09 -8.85
CA LEU A 81 -3.32 -2.47 -8.34
C LEU A 81 -3.78 -2.56 -6.87
N GLY A 82 -3.82 -1.44 -6.14
CA GLY A 82 -4.33 -1.37 -4.75
C GLY A 82 -3.45 -2.06 -3.70
N THR A 83 -2.45 -2.84 -4.11
CA THR A 83 -1.49 -3.52 -3.23
C THR A 83 -0.12 -3.58 -3.88
N ALA A 84 0.95 -3.63 -3.08
CA ALA A 84 2.32 -3.74 -3.55
C ALA A 84 3.14 -4.63 -2.63
N TRP A 85 3.94 -5.53 -3.22
CA TRP A 85 5.02 -6.20 -2.50
C TRP A 85 6.22 -5.26 -2.44
N LEU A 86 6.57 -4.83 -1.23
CA LEU A 86 7.70 -3.94 -0.97
C LEU A 86 8.83 -4.70 -0.27
N PRO A 87 10.10 -4.31 -0.44
CA PRO A 87 11.20 -4.78 0.39
C PRO A 87 10.85 -4.63 1.87
N ALA A 88 11.14 -5.65 2.68
CA ALA A 88 10.91 -5.59 4.12
C ALA A 88 11.68 -4.44 4.79
N ALA A 89 12.80 -3.99 4.20
CA ALA A 89 13.56 -2.83 4.66
C ALA A 89 12.81 -1.49 4.48
N ASP A 90 11.87 -1.43 3.54
CA ASP A 90 11.03 -0.25 3.28
C ASP A 90 9.74 -0.24 4.11
N VAL A 91 9.54 -1.24 4.97
CA VAL A 91 8.31 -1.40 5.76
C VAL A 91 8.62 -1.52 7.24
N ARG A 92 8.04 -0.64 8.04
CA ARG A 92 8.19 -0.63 9.50
C ARG A 92 6.85 -0.96 10.15
N ARG A 93 6.84 -1.93 11.06
CA ARG A 93 5.66 -2.21 11.89
C ARG A 93 5.37 -1.01 12.78
N LEU A 94 4.10 -0.63 12.84
CA LEU A 94 3.62 0.33 13.81
C LEU A 94 3.10 -0.45 15.02
N VAL A 95 3.51 -0.03 16.21
CA VAL A 95 2.90 -0.51 17.44
C VAL A 95 1.52 0.15 17.49
N PRO A 96 0.40 -0.61 17.53
CA PRO A 96 -0.89 0.00 17.80
C PRO A 96 -0.80 0.74 19.14
N PRO A 97 -1.41 1.93 19.29
CA PRO A 97 -1.33 2.67 20.54
C PRO A 97 -1.76 1.77 21.68
N SER A 98 -0.86 1.54 22.63
CA SER A 98 -1.11 0.73 23.82
C SER A 98 -2.09 1.50 24.71
N GLY A 99 -3.39 1.28 24.53
CA GLY A 99 -4.44 1.86 25.35
C GLY A 99 -5.55 2.54 24.57
N ALA A 100 -6.54 1.75 24.14
CA ALA A 100 -7.93 2.17 24.21
C ALA A 100 -8.63 1.09 25.05
N GLY A 101 -8.93 1.44 26.30
CA GLY A 101 -9.63 0.55 27.21
C GLY A 101 -10.90 0.03 26.57
N VAL A 102 -11.07 -1.28 26.62
CA VAL A 102 -12.39 -1.90 26.51
C VAL A 102 -13.17 -1.39 27.72
N VAL A 103 -14.00 -0.37 27.50
CA VAL A 103 -15.12 -0.10 28.42
C VAL A 103 -16.13 -1.22 28.19
N ALA A 104 -16.38 -1.93 29.29
CA ALA A 104 -17.26 -3.09 29.42
C ALA A 104 -18.72 -2.74 29.09
#